data_AF-A0A947E5Q7-F1
#
_entry.id   AF-A0A947E5Q7-F1
#
_cell.length_a   1.000
_cell.length_b   1.000
_cell.length_c   1.000
_cell.angle_alpha   90.00
_cell.angle_beta   90.00
_cell.angle_gamma   90.00
#
_symmetry.space_group_name_H-M   'P 1'
#
loop_
_entity.id
_entity.type
_entity.pdbx_description
1 polymer ?
#
loop_
_entity_poly.entity_id
_entity_poly.type
_entity_poly.pdbx_seq_one_letter_code
_entity_poly.pdbx_strand_id
1 'polypeptide(L)'
;SKVENADEQVVISHNWDELRLLMWNYVGIVRTTKRLERALHRIHLLRSEIDDYYGSFRVTRDLLELRNLVDCAELIVRSALMRHESRGLHYSRDFPQTLPVSFPTILMRPAGRSRREPQPQGNGPTGLWR
;
A
#
# COMPACT_ATOMS: atom_id res chain seq x y z
N SER A 1 -0.18 23.44 -20.01
CA SER A 1 0.19 23.82 -18.64
C SER A 1 1.50 23.15 -18.25
N LYS A 2 2.63 23.88 -18.23
CA LYS A 2 3.92 23.35 -17.74
C LYS A 2 4.04 23.39 -16.20
N VAL A 3 3.23 24.23 -15.57
CA VAL A 3 3.20 24.46 -14.11
C VAL A 3 2.56 23.28 -13.39
N GLU A 4 1.37 22.84 -13.83
CA GLU A 4 0.67 21.67 -13.26
C GLU A 4 1.59 20.44 -13.17
N ASN A 5 2.33 20.13 -14.24
CA ASN A 5 3.22 18.97 -14.28
C ASN A 5 4.39 19.04 -13.28
N ALA A 6 4.86 20.25 -12.94
CA ALA A 6 5.93 20.43 -11.97
C ALA A 6 5.45 20.19 -10.53
N ASP A 7 4.24 20.68 -10.21
CA ASP A 7 3.63 20.46 -8.90
C ASP A 7 3.36 18.96 -8.65
N GLU A 8 2.88 18.22 -9.67
CA GLU A 8 2.68 16.76 -9.56
C GLU A 8 3.98 16.01 -9.26
N GLN A 9 5.06 16.39 -9.95
CA GLN A 9 6.36 15.75 -9.79
C GLN A 9 6.94 15.98 -8.38
N VAL A 10 6.76 17.19 -7.83
CA VAL A 10 7.19 17.51 -6.47
C VAL A 10 6.46 16.64 -5.45
N VAL A 11 5.14 16.48 -5.59
CA VAL A 11 4.32 15.64 -4.71
C VAL A 11 4.74 14.18 -4.79
N ILE A 12 4.94 13.64 -6.00
CA ILE A 12 5.38 12.25 -6.19
C ILE A 12 6.77 12.02 -5.57
N SER A 13 7.71 12.94 -5.80
CA SER A 13 9.05 12.86 -5.22
C SER A 13 9.00 12.90 -3.69
N HIS A 14 8.17 13.76 -3.12
CA HIS A 14 8.00 13.88 -1.67
C HIS A 14 7.46 12.57 -1.05
N ASN A 15 6.41 12.00 -1.65
CA ASN A 15 5.81 10.76 -1.16
C ASN A 15 6.76 9.56 -1.26
N TRP A 16 7.62 9.56 -2.27
CA TRP A 16 8.71 8.58 -2.39
C TRP A 16 9.70 8.67 -1.23
N ASP A 17 10.15 9.88 -0.90
CA ASP A 17 11.07 10.11 0.20
C ASP A 17 10.43 9.79 1.56
N GLU A 18 9.15 10.14 1.75
CA GLU A 18 8.42 9.78 2.96
C GLU A 18 8.32 8.26 3.12
N LEU A 19 7.92 7.53 2.09
CA LEU A 19 7.82 6.07 2.14
C LEU A 19 9.18 5.44 2.46
N ARG A 20 10.26 5.92 1.83
CA ARG A 20 11.62 5.43 2.09
C ARG A 20 12.04 5.66 3.54
N LEU A 21 11.82 6.86 4.05
CA LEU A 21 12.17 7.23 5.43
C LEU A 21 11.34 6.44 6.45
N LEU A 22 10.05 6.23 6.18
CA LEU A 22 9.15 5.41 6.98
C LEU A 22 9.64 3.97 7.08
N MET A 23 9.98 3.35 5.94
CA MET A 23 10.48 1.97 5.90
C MET A 23 11.81 1.84 6.64
N TRP A 24 12.70 2.82 6.52
CA TRP A 24 13.96 2.87 7.26
C TRP A 24 13.74 2.96 8.78
N ASN A 25 12.91 3.91 9.23
CA ASN A 25 12.73 4.22 10.64
C ASN A 25 11.93 3.17 11.41
N TYR A 26 10.96 2.52 10.75
CA TYR A 26 10.02 1.62 11.43
C TYR A 26 10.11 0.16 10.99
N VAL A 27 10.65 -0.11 9.81
CA VAL A 27 10.62 -1.45 9.17
C VAL A 27 12.04 -1.98 8.88
N GLY A 28 13.07 -1.32 9.44
CA GLY A 28 14.46 -1.80 9.46
C GLY A 28 14.64 -3.15 10.15
N ILE A 29 15.90 -3.59 10.35
CA ILE A 29 16.21 -4.95 10.87
C ILE A 29 15.58 -5.18 12.26
N VAL A 30 15.69 -4.19 13.15
CA VAL A 30 15.17 -4.24 14.53
C VAL A 30 13.80 -3.58 14.59
N ARG A 31 12.78 -4.36 14.95
CA ARG A 31 11.37 -3.99 14.89
C ARG A 31 10.69 -4.09 16.24
N THR A 32 9.59 -3.37 16.38
CA THR A 32 8.60 -3.56 17.44
C THR A 32 7.21 -3.50 16.83
N THR A 33 6.24 -4.21 17.43
CA THR A 33 4.83 -4.19 17.05
C THR A 33 4.32 -2.75 16.95
N LYS A 34 4.62 -1.93 17.96
CA LYS A 34 4.24 -0.51 18.00
C LYS A 34 4.80 0.30 16.82
N ARG A 35 6.04 0.04 16.37
CA ARG A 35 6.62 0.73 15.20
C ARG A 35 6.00 0.25 13.90
N LEU A 36 5.75 -1.06 13.79
CA LEU A 36 5.11 -1.63 12.62
C LEU A 36 3.65 -1.17 12.47
N GLU A 37 2.89 -1.06 13.55
CA GLU A 37 1.54 -0.48 13.55
C GLU A 37 1.55 0.99 13.09
N ARG A 38 2.51 1.78 13.59
CA ARG A 38 2.71 3.17 13.15
C ARG A 38 3.06 3.26 11.67
N ALA A 39 3.91 2.36 11.18
CA ALA A 39 4.26 2.27 9.76
C ALA A 39 3.03 1.95 8.92
N LEU A 40 2.23 0.95 9.35
CA LEU A 40 1.02 0.54 8.64
C LEU A 40 0.01 1.69 8.53
N HIS A 41 -0.22 2.42 9.62
CA HIS A 41 -1.14 3.56 9.63
C HIS A 41 -0.70 4.65 8.65
N ARG A 42 0.59 4.99 8.62
CA ARG A 42 1.14 5.98 7.69
C ARG A 42 1.11 5.51 6.24
N ILE A 43 1.39 4.23 5.99
CA ILE A 43 1.26 3.63 4.65
C ILE A 43 -0.18 3.73 4.15
N HIS A 44 -1.18 3.51 5.02
CA HIS A 44 -2.58 3.68 4.65
C HIS A 44 -2.95 5.13 4.32
N LEU A 45 -2.40 6.10 5.04
CA LEU A 45 -2.59 7.53 4.73
C LEU A 45 -1.98 7.89 3.36
N LEU A 46 -0.71 7.53 3.12
CA LEU A 46 -0.05 7.73 1.83
C LEU A 46 -0.83 7.06 0.70
N ARG A 47 -1.36 5.86 0.94
CA ARG A 47 -2.17 5.13 -0.02
C ARG A 47 -3.44 5.89 -0.39
N SER A 48 -4.17 6.45 0.59
CA SER A 48 -5.37 7.25 0.30
C SER A 48 -5.04 8.50 -0.51
N GLU A 49 -3.97 9.21 -0.16
CA GLU A 49 -3.54 10.42 -0.88
C GLU A 49 -3.17 10.10 -2.34
N ILE A 50 -2.47 8.99 -2.57
CA ILE A 50 -2.13 8.52 -3.93
C ILE A 50 -3.38 8.10 -4.71
N ASP A 51 -4.32 7.39 -4.09
CA ASP A 51 -5.57 6.97 -4.73
C ASP A 51 -6.44 8.20 -5.10
N ASP A 52 -6.49 9.24 -4.26
CA ASP A 52 -7.18 10.51 -4.54
C ASP A 52 -6.50 11.28 -5.68
N TYR A 53 -5.16 11.29 -5.70
CA TYR A 53 -4.37 11.88 -6.78
C TYR A 53 -4.64 11.17 -8.11
N TYR A 54 -4.71 9.84 -8.08
CA TYR A 54 -5.01 9.02 -9.26
C TYR A 54 -6.40 9.30 -9.85
N GLY A 55 -7.39 9.62 -9.01
CA GLY A 55 -8.75 9.95 -9.45
C GLY A 55 -8.89 11.35 -10.06
N SER A 56 -7.98 12.27 -9.72
CA SER A 56 -8.10 13.70 -10.04
C SER A 56 -7.16 14.17 -11.15
N PHE A 57 -6.07 13.44 -11.41
CA PHE A 57 -4.97 13.89 -12.28
C PHE A 57 -4.61 12.87 -13.37
N ARG A 58 -3.72 13.27 -14.29
CA ARG A 58 -3.26 12.41 -15.38
C ARG A 58 -2.37 11.30 -14.83
N VAL A 59 -2.70 10.06 -15.15
CA VAL A 59 -1.87 8.91 -14.77
C VAL A 59 -0.51 8.98 -15.46
N THR A 60 0.56 9.05 -14.66
CA THR A 60 1.95 8.99 -15.10
C THR A 60 2.61 7.69 -14.66
N ARG A 61 3.76 7.36 -15.27
CA ARG A 61 4.54 6.18 -14.88
C ARG A 61 4.97 6.27 -13.42
N ASP A 62 5.51 7.42 -13.00
CA ASP A 62 6.10 7.59 -11.67
C ASP A 62 5.02 7.48 -10.56
N LEU A 63 3.79 7.92 -10.83
CA LEU A 63 2.64 7.71 -9.94
C LEU A 63 2.29 6.21 -9.78
N LEU A 64 2.32 5.46 -10.88
CA LEU A 64 2.07 4.00 -10.85
C LEU A 64 3.17 3.27 -10.08
N GLU A 65 4.43 3.68 -10.25
CA GLU A 65 5.55 3.13 -9.50
C GLU A 65 5.43 3.40 -8.01
N LEU A 66 5.11 4.64 -7.62
CA LEU A 66 4.88 5.01 -6.22
C LEU A 66 3.74 4.17 -5.62
N ARG A 67 2.62 4.00 -6.33
CA ARG A 67 1.50 3.16 -5.88
C ARG A 67 1.92 1.72 -5.62
N ASN A 68 2.67 1.12 -6.54
CA ASN A 68 3.16 -0.25 -6.39
C ASN A 68 4.11 -0.39 -5.19
N LEU A 69 4.94 0.62 -4.93
CA LEU A 69 5.84 0.61 -3.78
C LEU A 69 5.09 0.70 -2.46
N VAL A 70 4.04 1.53 -2.38
CA VAL A 70 3.17 1.60 -1.21
C VAL A 70 2.47 0.27 -0.96
N ASP A 71 1.96 -0.39 -2.01
CA ASP A 71 1.38 -1.74 -1.91
C ASP A 71 2.41 -2.77 -1.38
N CYS A 72 3.63 -2.78 -1.94
CA CYS A 72 4.71 -3.66 -1.47
C CYS A 72 5.08 -3.39 0.00
N ALA A 73 5.20 -2.12 0.39
CA ALA A 73 5.50 -1.72 1.75
C ALA A 73 4.41 -2.20 2.73
N GLU A 74 3.13 -2.04 2.36
CA GLU A 74 2.01 -2.53 3.17
C GLU A 74 2.10 -4.05 3.39
N LEU A 75 2.37 -4.82 2.33
CA LEU A 75 2.51 -6.27 2.42
C LEU A 75 3.68 -6.69 3.32
N ILE A 76 4.82 -6.01 3.23
CA ILE A 76 5.98 -6.26 4.11
C ILE A 76 5.60 -6.01 5.57
N VAL A 77 4.97 -4.88 5.87
CA VAL A 77 4.61 -4.51 7.25
C VAL A 77 3.56 -5.46 7.82
N ARG A 78 2.52 -5.80 7.05
CA ARG A 78 1.51 -6.79 7.46
C ARG A 78 2.12 -8.16 7.70
N SER A 79 3.02 -8.59 6.82
CA SER A 79 3.74 -9.86 6.99
C SER A 79 4.58 -9.86 8.28
N ALA A 80 5.26 -8.75 8.57
CA ALA A 80 6.06 -8.60 9.77
C ALA A 80 5.21 -8.58 11.05
N LEU A 81 4.05 -7.90 11.04
CA LEU A 81 3.11 -7.88 12.17
C LEU A 81 2.56 -9.26 12.50
N MET A 82 2.30 -10.10 11.50
CA MET A 82 1.79 -11.46 11.71
C MET A 82 2.86 -12.44 12.24
N ARG A 83 4.14 -12.05 12.23
CA ARG A 83 5.24 -12.93 12.60
C ARG A 83 5.69 -12.66 14.05
N HIS A 84 5.29 -13.55 14.95
CA HIS A 84 5.62 -13.46 16.38
C HIS A 84 6.87 -14.28 16.75
N GLU A 85 7.96 -14.10 15.99
CA GLU A 85 9.26 -14.70 16.28
C GLU A 85 10.37 -13.84 15.66
N SER A 86 11.60 -13.99 16.15
CA SER A 86 12.78 -13.43 15.50
C SER A 86 13.54 -14.50 14.73
N ARG A 87 13.80 -14.25 13.43
CA ARG A 87 14.54 -15.15 12.54
C ARG A 87 15.18 -14.39 11.38
N GLY A 88 16.48 -14.60 11.16
CA GLY A 88 17.21 -13.97 10.07
C GLY A 88 17.17 -12.43 10.16
N LEU A 89 16.83 -11.77 9.05
CA LEU A 89 16.69 -10.31 8.97
C LEU A 89 15.39 -9.77 9.61
N HIS A 90 14.53 -10.64 10.13
CA HIS A 90 13.39 -10.24 10.94
C HIS A 90 13.72 -10.40 12.41
N TYR A 91 14.06 -9.29 13.08
CA TYR A 91 14.27 -9.26 14.52
C TYR A 91 13.21 -8.37 15.19
N SER A 92 12.34 -8.98 15.99
CA SER A 92 11.32 -8.30 16.77
C SER A 92 11.73 -8.27 18.24
N ARG A 93 11.81 -7.08 18.84
CA ARG A 93 12.11 -6.96 20.28
C ARG A 93 10.98 -7.47 21.17
N ASP A 94 9.76 -7.47 20.65
CA ASP A 94 8.58 -7.99 21.36
C ASP A 94 8.54 -9.53 21.32
N PHE A 95 9.18 -10.13 20.31
CA PHE A 95 9.31 -11.59 20.14
C PHE A 95 10.77 -11.97 19.82
N PRO A 96 11.69 -11.86 20.78
CA PRO A 96 13.13 -11.98 20.51
C PRO A 96 13.59 -13.40 20.22
N GLN A 97 12.78 -14.41 20.56
CA GLN A 97 13.11 -15.81 20.39
C GLN A 97 12.63 -16.34 19.04
N THR A 98 13.32 -17.36 18.54
CA THR A 98 12.96 -18.11 17.35
C THR A 98 12.02 -19.26 17.72
N LEU A 99 10.96 -19.51 16.93
CA LEU A 99 10.08 -20.65 17.17
C LEU A 99 10.75 -21.96 16.70
N PRO A 100 10.43 -23.13 17.29
CA PRO A 100 11.01 -24.40 16.87
C PRO A 100 10.71 -24.73 15.40
N VAL A 101 9.52 -24.37 14.91
CA VAL A 101 9.06 -24.56 13.54
C VAL A 101 8.61 -23.23 12.97
N SER A 102 9.03 -22.92 11.74
CA SER A 102 8.62 -21.72 11.02
C SER A 102 7.50 -22.04 10.04
N PHE A 103 6.47 -21.21 10.03
CA PHE A 103 5.40 -21.25 9.04
C PHE A 103 5.50 -20.04 8.10
N PRO A 104 5.06 -20.18 6.84
CA PRO A 104 4.98 -19.05 5.93
C PRO A 104 3.86 -18.09 6.39
N THR A 105 4.11 -16.79 6.26
CA THR A 105 3.05 -15.79 6.44
C THR A 105 2.20 -15.72 5.17
N ILE A 106 0.92 -16.06 5.27
CA ILE A 106 -0.01 -16.04 4.14
C ILE A 106 -0.89 -14.79 4.22
N LEU A 107 -0.74 -13.90 3.23
CA LEU A 107 -1.56 -12.71 3.09
C LEU A 107 -2.64 -12.95 2.03
N MET A 108 -3.90 -12.84 2.43
CA MET A 108 -5.03 -12.95 1.51
C MET A 108 -5.54 -11.55 1.14
N ARG A 109 -5.98 -11.41 -0.11
CA ARG A 109 -6.74 -10.24 -0.55
C ARG A 109 -8.10 -10.24 0.17
N PRO A 110 -8.51 -9.14 0.82
CA PRO A 110 -9.84 -9.06 1.40
C PRO A 110 -10.91 -9.16 0.30
N ALA A 111 -11.96 -9.91 0.55
CA ALA A 111 -12.97 -10.33 -0.44
C ALA A 111 -13.78 -9.17 -1.10
N GLY A 112 -13.60 -7.91 -0.66
CA GLY A 112 -14.46 -6.78 -1.03
C GLY A 112 -14.03 -5.93 -2.23
N ARG A 113 -12.91 -6.19 -2.90
CA ARG A 113 -12.47 -5.41 -4.08
C ARG A 113 -12.73 -6.20 -5.38
N SER A 114 -13.96 -6.69 -5.56
CA SER A 114 -14.41 -7.08 -6.90
C SER A 114 -14.36 -5.85 -7.79
N ARG A 115 -13.91 -6.00 -9.03
CA ARG A 115 -13.95 -4.97 -10.07
C ARG A 115 -15.36 -4.36 -10.04
N ARG A 116 -15.52 -3.06 -9.74
CA ARG A 116 -16.83 -2.42 -9.97
C ARG A 116 -17.11 -2.61 -11.45
N GLU A 117 -18.01 -3.52 -11.80
CA GLU A 117 -18.52 -3.61 -13.16
C GLU A 117 -19.13 -2.24 -13.50
N PRO A 118 -18.80 -1.64 -14.66
CA PRO A 118 -19.49 -0.45 -15.09
C PRO A 118 -20.96 -0.80 -15.25
N GLN A 119 -21.79 -0.18 -14.42
CA GLN A 119 -23.24 -0.32 -14.46
C GLN A 119 -23.71 0.20 -15.83
N PRO A 120 -24.42 -0.60 -16.65
CA PRO A 120 -24.93 -0.11 -17.92
C PRO A 120 -25.92 1.02 -17.61
N GLN A 121 -25.64 2.23 -18.10
CA GLN A 121 -26.62 3.32 -18.11
C GLN A 121 -27.73 2.95 -19.11
N GLY A 122 -28.70 2.17 -18.65
CA GLY A 122 -29.92 1.87 -19.39
C GLY A 122 -30.95 2.97 -19.14
N ASN A 123 -30.95 4.00 -19.98
CA ASN A 123 -32.09 4.90 -20.11
C ASN A 123 -32.60 4.83 -21.57
N GLY A 124 -33.70 4.11 -21.78
CA GLY A 124 -34.38 4.02 -23.07
C GLY A 124 -35.47 2.94 -23.07
N PRO A 125 -36.73 3.26 -23.38
CA PRO A 125 -37.78 2.26 -23.51
C PRO A 125 -37.61 1.57 -24.87
N THR A 126 -37.02 0.38 -24.89
CA THR A 126 -36.90 -0.39 -26.13
C THR A 126 -38.22 -1.12 -26.39
N GLY A 127 -39.11 -0.45 -27.12
CA GLY A 127 -40.21 -1.09 -27.80
C GLY A 127 -39.72 -2.07 -28.87
N LEU A 128 -40.58 -3.05 -29.15
CA LEU A 128 -40.71 -3.82 -30.39
C LEU A 128 -39.43 -4.28 -31.07
N TRP A 129 -39.06 -5.56 -30.88
CA TRP A 129 -38.67 -6.39 -32.02
C TRP A 129 -39.30 -7.78 -31.88
N ARG A 130 -39.96 -8.17 -32.98
CA ARG A 130 -40.49 -9.50 -33.27
C ARG A 130 -39.39 -10.54 -33.32
#